data_AF-A0A4Y1Z7E2-F1
#
_entry.id   AF-A0A4Y1Z7E2-F1
#
_cell.length_a   1.000
_cell.length_b   1.000
_cell.length_c   1.000
_cell.angle_alpha   90.00
_cell.angle_beta   90.00
_cell.angle_gamma   90.00
#
_symmetry.space_group_name_H-M   'P 1'
#
loop_
_entity.id
_entity.type
_entity.pdbx_description
1 polymer ?
#
loop_
_entity_poly.entity_id
_entity_poly.type
_entity_poly.pdbx_seq_one_letter_code
_entity_poly.pdbx_strand_id
1 'polypeptide(L)'
;MRPFLIIFFIVFSTAVFYFIGSPAKILVIVGAINGLILPIALAILLVAVTKKKIMGELYKHPLWLTIFGWIIVVFMAYAGVESVIKGFSSLF
;
A
#
# COMPACT_ATOMS: atom_id res chain seq x y z
N MET A 1 -37.43 8.49 9.69
CA MET A 1 -36.23 7.76 10.15
C MET A 1 -35.04 7.83 9.18
N ARG A 2 -35.24 7.73 7.86
CA ARG A 2 -34.13 7.74 6.86
C ARG A 2 -33.36 9.07 6.66
N PRO A 3 -33.99 10.25 6.57
CA PRO A 3 -33.27 11.48 6.19
C PRO A 3 -32.43 12.07 7.33
N PHE A 4 -32.88 11.95 8.58
CA PHE A 4 -32.14 12.44 9.75
C PHE A 4 -30.78 11.76 9.92
N LEU A 5 -30.67 10.47 9.56
CA LEU A 5 -29.40 9.74 9.62
C LEU A 5 -28.40 10.25 8.57
N ILE A 6 -28.89 10.59 7.37
CA ILE A 6 -28.08 11.14 6.28
C ILE A 6 -27.63 12.56 6.64
N ILE A 7 -28.54 13.39 7.15
CA ILE A 7 -28.22 14.77 7.60
C ILE A 7 -27.18 14.74 8.71
N PHE A 8 -27.36 13.86 9.71
CA PHE A 8 -26.38 13.66 10.78
C PHE A 8 -25.02 13.22 10.23
N PHE A 9 -25.00 12.25 9.31
CA PHE A 9 -23.76 11.76 8.70
C PHE A 9 -23.04 12.86 7.91
N ILE A 10 -23.75 13.66 7.12
CA ILE A 10 -23.16 14.78 6.36
C ILE A 10 -22.59 15.82 7.32
N VAL A 11 -23.36 16.27 8.31
CA VAL A 11 -22.89 17.27 9.29
C VAL A 11 -21.69 16.75 10.08
N PHE A 12 -21.70 15.48 10.47
CA PHE A 12 -20.58 14.82 11.13
C PHE A 12 -19.34 14.73 10.23
N SER A 13 -19.48 14.25 8.99
CA SER A 13 -18.36 14.18 8.03
C SER A 13 -17.78 15.56 7.72
N THR A 14 -18.63 16.59 7.55
CA THR A 14 -18.18 17.97 7.34
C THR A 14 -17.45 18.52 8.58
N ALA A 15 -17.96 18.26 9.78
CA ALA A 15 -17.27 18.66 11.02
C ALA A 15 -15.90 17.96 11.15
N VAL A 16 -15.83 16.65 10.93
CA VAL A 16 -14.59 15.87 10.92
C VAL A 16 -13.60 16.42 9.90
N PHE A 17 -14.02 16.69 8.66
CA PHE A 17 -13.16 17.32 7.64
C PHE A 17 -12.65 18.70 8.06
N TYR A 18 -13.48 19.50 8.72
CA TYR A 18 -13.10 20.82 9.19
C TYR A 18 -12.08 20.76 10.34
N PHE A 19 -12.25 19.83 11.30
CA PHE A 19 -11.37 19.70 12.46
C PHE A 19 -10.04 18.98 12.20
N ILE A 20 -10.03 17.93 11.36
CA ILE A 20 -8.81 17.15 11.03
C ILE A 20 -7.88 17.88 10.05
N GLY A 21 -8.39 18.88 9.33
CA GLY A 21 -7.62 19.60 8.31
C GLY A 21 -7.53 18.81 6.99
N SER A 22 -6.65 19.23 6.08
CA SER A 22 -6.63 18.74 4.69
C SER A 22 -6.44 17.22 4.61
N PRO A 23 -7.50 16.43 4.31
CA PRO A 23 -7.47 14.97 4.28
C PRO A 23 -6.45 14.44 3.27
N ALA A 24 -6.12 15.27 2.28
CA ALA A 24 -5.03 15.05 1.33
C ALA A 24 -3.71 14.69 2.03
N LYS A 25 -3.35 15.34 3.15
CA LYS A 25 -2.10 15.07 3.85
C LYS A 25 -2.07 13.66 4.45
N ILE A 26 -3.16 13.27 5.11
CA ILE A 26 -3.30 11.94 5.71
C ILE A 26 -3.33 10.88 4.60
N LEU A 27 -4.06 11.14 3.51
CA LEU A 27 -4.15 10.23 2.37
C LEU A 27 -2.79 10.02 1.69
N VAL A 28 -1.98 11.08 1.57
CA VAL A 28 -0.61 11.02 1.04
C VAL A 28 0.30 10.22 1.96
N ILE A 29 0.22 10.42 3.28
CA ILE A 29 1.03 9.66 4.26
C ILE A 29 0.68 8.17 4.21
N VAL A 30 -0.61 7.82 4.26
CA VAL A 30 -1.07 6.43 4.20
C VAL A 30 -0.75 5.80 2.84
N GLY A 31 -0.88 6.55 1.74
CA GLY A 31 -0.52 6.12 0.39
C GLY A 31 0.98 5.84 0.24
N ALA A 32 1.84 6.72 0.76
CA ALA A 32 3.29 6.55 0.75
C ALA A 32 3.73 5.31 1.55
N ILE A 33 3.15 5.10 2.73
CA ILE A 33 3.42 3.90 3.56
C ILE A 33 2.99 2.63 2.82
N ASN A 34 1.78 2.60 2.24
CA ASN A 34 1.30 1.44 1.50
C ASN A 34 2.08 1.15 0.20
N GLY A 35 2.53 2.20 -0.49
CA GLY A 35 3.39 2.08 -1.68
C GLY A 35 4.73 1.41 -1.39
N LEU A 36 5.25 1.53 -0.16
CA LEU A 36 6.45 0.83 0.29
C LEU A 36 6.17 -0.54 0.89
N ILE A 37 5.02 -0.74 1.53
CA ILE A 37 4.69 -2.01 2.20
C ILE A 37 4.53 -3.16 1.19
N LEU A 38 3.96 -2.87 0.02
CA LEU A 38 3.69 -3.86 -1.03
C LEU A 38 4.97 -4.49 -1.61
N PRO A 39 6.00 -3.72 -2.06
CA PRO A 39 7.25 -4.31 -2.55
C PRO A 39 8.01 -5.07 -1.46
N ILE A 40 7.97 -4.62 -0.21
CA ILE A 40 8.63 -5.30 0.91
C ILE A 40 7.98 -6.67 1.14
N ALA A 41 6.64 -6.72 1.22
CA ALA A 41 5.92 -7.97 1.40
C ALA A 41 6.18 -8.93 0.24
N LEU A 42 6.12 -8.45 -1.00
CA LEU A 42 6.37 -9.25 -2.21
C LEU A 42 7.80 -9.80 -2.24
N ALA A 43 8.80 -8.98 -1.88
CA ALA A 43 10.20 -9.41 -1.80
C ALA A 43 10.40 -10.52 -0.77
N ILE A 44 9.83 -10.36 0.44
CA ILE A 44 9.89 -11.38 1.49
C ILE A 44 9.22 -12.67 1.01
N LEU A 45 8.08 -12.56 0.33
CA LEU A 45 7.32 -13.71 -0.15
C LEU A 45 8.06 -14.46 -1.26
N LEU A 46 8.71 -13.75 -2.19
CA LEU A 46 9.58 -14.37 -3.20
C LEU A 46 10.76 -15.10 -2.59
N VAL A 47 11.40 -14.53 -1.57
CA VAL A 47 12.47 -15.20 -0.83
C VAL A 47 11.93 -16.42 -0.08
N ALA A 48 10.78 -16.30 0.56
CA ALA A 48 10.14 -17.39 1.31
C ALA A 48 9.75 -18.56 0.40
N VAL A 49 9.28 -18.29 -0.81
CA VAL A 49 8.89 -19.31 -1.79
C VAL A 49 10.09 -20.14 -2.29
N THR A 50 11.31 -19.59 -2.28
CA THR A 50 12.52 -20.39 -2.58
C THR A 50 12.88 -21.39 -1.47
N LYS A 51 12.32 -21.25 -0.26
CA LYS A 51 12.56 -22.16 0.87
C LYS A 51 11.64 -23.37 0.80
N LYS A 52 12.22 -24.54 0.49
CA LYS A 52 11.52 -25.84 0.51
C LYS A 52 10.82 -26.15 1.84
N LYS A 53 11.35 -25.65 2.96
CA LYS A 53 10.75 -25.78 4.31
C LYS A 53 9.35 -25.15 4.43
N ILE A 54 9.05 -24.13 3.61
CA ILE A 54 7.78 -23.38 3.67
C ILE A 54 6.82 -23.85 2.57
N MET A 55 7.32 -24.11 1.36
CA MET A 55 6.51 -24.52 0.20
C MET A 55 6.23 -26.03 0.10
N GLY A 56 6.90 -26.86 0.89
CA GLY A 56 6.77 -28.32 0.84
C GLY A 56 7.57 -28.96 -0.30
N GLU A 57 7.95 -30.23 -0.15
CA GLU A 57 8.90 -30.90 -1.05
C GLU A 57 8.38 -31.15 -2.48
N LEU A 58 7.05 -31.17 -2.68
CA LEU A 58 6.43 -31.38 -4.00
C LEU A 58 6.30 -30.10 -4.84
N TYR A 59 6.46 -28.90 -4.27
CA TYR A 59 6.19 -27.65 -4.99
C TYR A 59 7.45 -27.11 -5.68
N LYS A 60 7.58 -27.36 -6.98
CA LYS A 60 8.57 -26.69 -7.82
C LYS A 60 8.03 -25.31 -8.20
N HIS A 61 8.48 -24.26 -7.50
CA HIS A 61 8.17 -22.90 -7.94
C HIS A 61 8.85 -22.66 -9.31
N PRO A 62 8.08 -22.35 -10.37
CA PRO A 62 8.66 -22.15 -11.69
C PRO A 62 9.55 -20.90 -11.67
N LEU A 63 10.79 -21.06 -12.14
CA LEU A 63 11.81 -20.00 -12.14
C LEU A 63 11.33 -18.73 -12.86
N TRP A 64 10.43 -18.85 -13.82
CA TRP A 64 9.84 -17.71 -14.51
C TRP A 64 9.02 -16.81 -13.58
N LEU A 65 8.21 -17.37 -12.68
CA LEU A 65 7.44 -16.58 -11.72
C LEU A 65 8.35 -15.84 -10.74
N THR A 66 9.46 -16.45 -10.33
CA THR A 66 10.47 -15.79 -9.48
C THR A 66 11.11 -14.60 -10.20
N ILE A 67 11.48 -14.76 -11.47
CA ILE A 67 12.12 -13.71 -12.27
C ILE A 67 11.15 -12.54 -12.50
N PHE A 68 9.93 -12.82 -12.94
CA PHE A 68 8.89 -11.80 -13.09
C PHE A 68 8.55 -11.13 -11.75
N GLY A 69 8.50 -11.90 -10.67
CA GLY A 69 8.30 -11.38 -9.33
C GLY A 69 9.38 -10.37 -8.94
N TRP A 70 10.66 -10.69 -9.15
CA TRP A 70 11.76 -9.76 -8.86
C TRP A 70 11.72 -8.50 -9.72
N ILE A 71 11.35 -8.62 -11.01
CA ILE A 71 11.13 -7.45 -11.89
C ILE A 71 10.05 -6.54 -11.31
N ILE A 72 8.92 -7.12 -10.87
CA ILE A 72 7.81 -6.37 -10.27
C ILE A 72 8.23 -5.72 -8.94
N VAL A 73 8.97 -6.42 -8.08
CA VAL A 73 9.51 -5.85 -6.83
C VAL A 73 10.35 -4.61 -7.12
N VAL A 74 11.26 -4.66 -8.10
CA VAL A 74 12.12 -3.53 -8.46
C VAL A 74 11.28 -2.35 -8.98
N PHE A 75 10.30 -2.62 -9.84
CA PHE A 75 9.42 -1.59 -10.38
C PHE A 75 8.54 -0.95 -9.31
N MET A 76 7.96 -1.76 -8.42
CA MET A 76 7.18 -1.29 -7.28
C MET A 76 8.02 -0.54 -6.26
N ALA A 77 9.27 -0.98 -6.02
CA ALA A 77 10.18 -0.27 -5.13
C ALA A 77 10.52 1.12 -5.69
N TYR A 78 10.76 1.22 -7.00
CA TYR A 78 10.95 2.50 -7.67
C TYR A 78 9.70 3.40 -7.53
N ALA A 79 8.52 2.87 -7.87
CA ALA A 79 7.26 3.63 -7.76
C ALA A 79 6.93 4.02 -6.31
N GLY A 80 7.25 3.16 -5.34
CA GLY A 80 7.06 3.41 -3.92
C GLY A 80 7.97 4.52 -3.41
N VAL A 81 9.26 4.50 -3.79
CA VAL A 81 10.21 5.57 -3.46
C VAL A 81 9.78 6.89 -4.10
N GLU A 82 9.37 6.88 -5.37
CA GLU A 82 8.86 8.07 -6.06
C GLU A 82 7.60 8.62 -5.37
N SER A 83 6.68 7.73 -4.95
CA SER A 83 5.47 8.11 -4.23
C SER A 83 5.77 8.71 -2.87
N VAL A 84 6.81 8.24 -2.17
CA VAL A 84 7.24 8.80 -0.89
C VAL A 84 7.88 10.16 -1.09
N ILE A 85 8.74 10.32 -2.10
CA ILE A 85 9.38 11.61 -2.42
C ILE A 85 8.32 12.65 -2.78
N LYS A 86 7.39 12.32 -3.69
CA LYS A 86 6.28 13.22 -4.08
C LYS A 86 5.34 13.49 -2.91
N GLY A 87 5.07 12.47 -2.09
CA GLY A 87 4.23 12.63 -0.91
C GLY A 87 4.85 13.59 0.09
N PHE A 88 6.16 13.47 0.33
CA PHE A 88 6.90 14.36 1.21
C PHE A 88 7.00 15.79 0.63
N SER A 89 7.27 15.94 -0.67
CA SER A 89 7.29 17.27 -1.32
C SER A 89 5.92 17.92 -1.44
N SER A 90 4.82 17.17 -1.32
CA SER A 90 3.47 17.74 -1.29
C SER A 90 3.04 18.22 0.10
N LEU A 91 3.79 17.82 1.14
CA LEU A 91 3.51 18.14 2.54
C LEU A 91 4.28 19.36 3.05
N PHE A 92 5.40 19.71 2.41
CA PHE A 92 6.25 20.87 2.68
C PHE A 92 6.18 21.85 1.50
#